data_AF-A0A180EV39-F1
#
_entry.id   AF-A0A180EV39-F1
#
_cell.length_a   1.000
_cell.length_b   1.000
_cell.length_c   1.000
_cell.angle_alpha   90.00
_cell.angle_beta   90.00
_cell.angle_gamma   90.00
#
_symmetry.space_group_name_H-M   'P 1'
#
loop_
_entity.id
_entity.type
_entity.pdbx_description
1 polymer ?
#
loop_
_entity_poly.entity_id
_entity_poly.type
_entity_poly.pdbx_seq_one_letter_code
_entity_poly.pdbx_strand_id
1 'polypeptide(L)'
;MVAVIILSTTVGKDFLPPLDEGGIWLQVQMPPGLSLDKAREMSDTLRRRLSGYEEVTYVMTQVGRDDEGAEAFTTSHVECSIGLKPYETWKHGRRKSDLINDMAAGLATLPGYDAGFSQPIIDMVMDQIAGSHSDLAVKVYGEDLSETRRIAEEAAAVIRQIKGSADVAVEQEPPLPQLQITADRDKIARYGLNMADVAELIEVAVGGKAVSQVFIGSKVYDVICRYNETYRDSPEKIGSLMLTSASGAKIPLSQVTDIRTLTGASTISREMNRRHLTVRINLRGRDLTSFLQEANEKIRETVRYDRTAYRIRWDGQFENQSRAYSRLAVIVPLVLAFMFLLLYGAFRDFRQAGLLISMLPLAVFGGMLALNVRGMTFNVSSAVGFIALFGVSIQNGVIMISHINVLRRRGTALKEAVVSGASHRLRPVMMTAVVAIAGLLPASLSSGIGSDVQRPLATVIVYGLLFGTVITLYVLPALYYMLENAKSKDD
;
A
#
# COMPACT_ATOMS: atom_id res chain seq x y z
N MET A 1 -21.50 -23.56 13.07
CA MET A 1 -21.09 -23.58 11.64
C MET A 1 -21.66 -22.40 10.86
N VAL A 2 -22.98 -22.23 10.76
CA VAL A 2 -23.60 -21.09 10.03
C VAL A 2 -23.05 -19.73 10.48
N ALA A 3 -22.95 -19.48 11.79
CA ALA A 3 -22.40 -18.23 12.31
C ALA A 3 -20.92 -17.98 11.93
N VAL A 4 -20.11 -19.04 11.80
CA VAL A 4 -18.71 -18.92 11.36
C VAL A 4 -18.66 -18.48 9.91
N ILE A 5 -19.49 -19.09 9.05
CA ILE A 5 -19.57 -18.74 7.63
C ILE A 5 -19.99 -17.28 7.49
N ILE A 6 -21.04 -16.85 8.19
CA ILE A 6 -21.51 -15.47 8.17
C ILE A 6 -20.37 -14.52 8.58
N LEU A 7 -19.73 -14.75 9.72
CA LEU A 7 -18.64 -13.89 10.21
C LEU A 7 -17.42 -13.87 9.28
N SER A 8 -17.12 -14.99 8.61
CA SER A 8 -16.04 -15.08 7.61
C SER A 8 -16.39 -14.38 6.29
N THR A 9 -17.67 -14.27 5.96
CA THR A 9 -18.12 -13.50 4.77
C THR A 9 -18.24 -12.01 5.04
N THR A 10 -18.53 -11.60 6.28
CA THR A 10 -18.72 -10.18 6.64
C THR A 10 -17.41 -9.47 7.01
N VAL A 11 -16.38 -10.21 7.43
CA VAL A 11 -15.09 -9.60 7.79
C VAL A 11 -14.38 -9.04 6.54
N GLY A 12 -13.91 -7.81 6.63
CA GLY A 12 -13.09 -7.19 5.57
C GLY A 12 -11.79 -7.96 5.36
N LYS A 13 -11.22 -7.89 4.15
CA LYS A 13 -10.03 -8.66 3.76
C LYS A 13 -8.94 -7.75 3.21
N ASP A 14 -7.81 -7.72 3.91
CA ASP A 14 -6.62 -6.97 3.51
C ASP A 14 -5.37 -7.87 3.46
N PHE A 15 -4.27 -7.34 2.91
CA PHE A 15 -2.97 -8.01 2.94
C PHE A 15 -2.32 -7.91 4.32
N LEU A 16 -2.11 -6.68 4.81
CA LEU A 16 -1.52 -6.36 6.10
C LEU A 16 -2.38 -5.31 6.82
N PRO A 17 -2.37 -5.26 8.16
CA PRO A 17 -2.90 -4.12 8.89
C PRO A 17 -2.08 -2.86 8.57
N PRO A 18 -2.68 -1.66 8.64
CA PRO A 18 -1.92 -0.42 8.49
C PRO A 18 -0.85 -0.34 9.59
N LEU A 19 0.41 -0.22 9.19
CA LEU A 19 1.56 -0.17 10.10
C LEU A 19 1.85 1.28 10.45
N ASP A 20 1.61 1.70 11.68
CA ASP A 20 1.93 3.07 12.08
C ASP A 20 3.44 3.23 12.33
N GLU A 21 4.05 4.19 11.64
CA GLU A 21 5.47 4.54 11.72
C GLU A 21 5.76 5.73 12.64
N GLY A 22 4.74 6.42 13.15
CA GLY A 22 4.90 7.63 13.96
C GLY A 22 5.19 8.91 13.16
N GLY A 23 5.09 8.85 11.84
CA GLY A 23 5.19 10.00 10.93
C GLY A 23 4.14 9.96 9.84
N ILE A 24 4.01 11.05 9.08
CA ILE A 24 3.15 11.12 7.90
C ILE A 24 4.03 11.53 6.71
N TRP A 25 3.87 10.86 5.59
CA TRP A 25 4.46 11.24 4.31
C TRP A 25 3.35 11.79 3.40
N LEU A 26 3.61 12.91 2.74
CA LEU A 26 2.67 13.54 1.82
C LEU A 26 3.29 13.59 0.43
N GLN A 27 2.56 13.07 -0.56
CA GLN A 27 2.84 13.20 -1.98
C GLN A 27 1.96 14.32 -2.52
N VAL A 28 2.52 15.46 -2.91
CA VAL A 28 1.75 16.65 -3.29
C VAL A 28 2.05 17.05 -4.73
N GLN A 29 1.02 17.01 -5.56
CA GLN A 29 1.06 17.47 -6.93
C GLN A 29 0.53 18.90 -7.01
N MET A 30 1.30 19.78 -7.64
CA MET A 30 0.99 21.19 -7.90
C MET A 30 0.71 21.39 -9.39
N PRO A 31 0.26 22.59 -9.84
CA PRO A 31 0.05 22.86 -11.24
C PRO A 31 1.29 22.51 -12.09
N PRO A 32 1.09 21.92 -13.28
CA PRO A 32 2.19 21.56 -14.16
C PRO A 32 2.93 22.81 -14.67
N GLY A 33 4.25 22.71 -14.81
CA GLY A 33 5.07 23.71 -15.47
C GLY A 33 5.48 24.86 -14.56
N LEU A 34 5.45 24.65 -13.23
CA LEU A 34 5.90 25.65 -12.27
C LEU A 34 7.41 25.88 -12.34
N SER A 35 7.80 27.14 -12.24
CA SER A 35 9.19 27.49 -11.94
C SER A 35 9.55 27.00 -10.55
N LEU A 36 10.83 26.67 -10.33
CA LEU A 36 11.32 26.23 -9.02
C LEU A 36 11.03 27.26 -7.91
N ASP A 37 11.15 28.56 -8.22
CA ASP A 37 10.83 29.62 -7.27
C ASP A 37 9.36 29.64 -6.88
N LYS A 38 8.45 29.44 -7.85
CA LYS A 38 7.01 29.38 -7.54
C LYS A 38 6.65 28.11 -6.78
N ALA A 39 7.25 26.99 -7.15
CA ALA A 39 7.11 25.73 -6.43
C ALA A 39 7.60 25.85 -4.98
N ARG A 40 8.70 26.58 -4.75
CA ARG A 40 9.21 26.89 -3.40
C ARG A 40 8.20 27.73 -2.60
N GLU A 41 7.65 28.78 -3.19
CA GLU A 41 6.62 29.62 -2.55
C GLU A 41 5.36 28.81 -2.17
N MET A 42 4.91 27.94 -3.07
CA MET A 42 3.79 27.02 -2.82
C MET A 42 4.12 26.02 -1.72
N SER A 43 5.34 25.49 -1.69
CA SER A 43 5.82 24.58 -0.64
C SER A 43 5.95 25.26 0.71
N ASP A 44 6.38 26.52 0.75
CA ASP A 44 6.42 27.33 1.98
C ASP A 44 5.01 27.58 2.54
N THR A 45 4.02 27.72 1.66
CA THR A 45 2.60 27.84 2.04
C THR A 45 2.05 26.53 2.60
N LEU A 46 2.33 25.41 1.92
CA LEU A 46 2.01 24.07 2.39
C LEU A 46 2.61 23.80 3.77
N ARG A 47 3.91 24.07 3.94
CA ARG A 47 4.64 23.89 5.20
C ARG A 47 4.02 24.70 6.33
N ARG A 48 3.74 26.00 6.11
CA ARG A 48 3.06 26.86 7.11
C ARG A 48 1.69 26.34 7.51
N ARG A 49 0.90 25.83 6.55
CA ARG A 49 -0.43 25.26 6.83
C ARG A 49 -0.33 24.01 7.70
N LEU A 50 0.60 23.11 7.39
CA LEU A 50 0.79 21.84 8.10
C LEU A 50 1.47 22.00 9.46
N SER A 51 2.38 22.97 9.61
CA SER A 51 3.00 23.28 10.91
C SER A 51 2.01 23.92 11.90
N GLY A 52 0.83 24.33 11.46
CA GLY A 52 -0.20 24.92 12.32
C GLY A 52 -0.94 23.91 13.22
N TYR A 53 -0.80 22.60 12.97
CA TYR A 53 -1.44 21.57 13.79
C TYR A 53 -0.62 21.31 15.07
N GLU A 54 -1.29 21.28 16.23
CA GLU A 54 -0.63 21.12 17.53
C GLU A 54 0.11 19.77 17.67
N GLU A 55 -0.33 18.75 16.95
CA GLU A 55 0.23 17.40 16.96
C GLU A 55 1.55 17.28 16.20
N VAL A 56 1.89 18.27 15.37
CA VAL A 56 3.05 18.25 14.49
C VAL A 56 4.29 18.78 15.21
N THR A 57 5.42 18.09 15.05
CA THR A 57 6.73 18.49 15.59
C THR A 57 7.54 19.25 14.53
N TYR A 58 7.59 18.72 13.31
CA TYR A 58 8.29 19.35 12.19
C TYR A 58 7.58 19.02 10.87
N VAL A 59 7.83 19.87 9.86
CA VAL A 59 7.40 19.65 8.49
C VAL A 59 8.58 19.97 7.57
N MET A 60 9.01 18.99 6.78
CA MET A 60 10.06 19.14 5.78
C MET A 60 9.46 18.94 4.39
N THR A 61 9.79 19.82 3.46
CA THR A 61 9.30 19.78 2.06
C THR A 61 10.47 19.60 1.10
N GLN A 62 10.39 18.61 0.22
CA GLN A 62 11.33 18.31 -0.86
C GLN A 62 10.64 18.61 -2.18
N VAL A 63 11.14 19.60 -2.93
CA VAL A 63 10.54 20.03 -4.20
C VAL A 63 11.38 19.48 -5.34
N GLY A 64 10.76 18.82 -6.31
CA GLY A 64 11.50 18.16 -7.38
C GLY A 64 12.17 16.90 -6.88
N ARG A 65 13.44 16.72 -7.25
CA ARG A 65 14.22 15.50 -7.00
C ARG A 65 15.55 15.83 -6.33
N ASP A 66 16.18 14.79 -5.81
CA ASP A 66 17.54 14.83 -5.30
C ASP A 66 18.61 14.92 -6.41
N ASP A 67 19.84 15.27 -6.02
CA ASP A 67 20.97 15.41 -6.94
C ASP A 67 21.50 14.05 -7.45
N GLU A 68 21.27 12.95 -6.73
CA GLU A 68 21.65 11.60 -7.15
C GLU A 68 20.70 11.08 -8.24
N GLY A 69 19.50 11.66 -8.34
CA GLY A 69 18.49 11.32 -9.32
C GLY A 69 17.85 9.96 -9.08
N ALA A 70 17.75 9.56 -7.80
CA ALA A 70 17.04 8.35 -7.41
C ALA A 70 15.55 8.45 -7.77
N GLU A 71 15.00 9.67 -7.71
CA GLU A 71 13.60 9.96 -8.02
C GLU A 71 13.45 10.77 -9.32
N ALA A 72 12.33 10.53 -10.00
CA ALA A 72 12.00 11.15 -11.29
C ALA A 72 10.93 12.26 -11.16
N PHE A 73 10.91 12.97 -10.03
CA PHE A 73 9.94 14.02 -9.76
C PHE A 73 10.27 15.35 -10.47
N THR A 74 9.22 16.07 -10.87
CA THR A 74 9.34 17.39 -11.50
C THR A 74 9.27 18.50 -10.45
N THR A 75 9.58 19.74 -10.84
CA THR A 75 9.39 20.92 -9.98
C THR A 75 7.93 21.17 -9.57
N SER A 76 6.97 20.50 -10.20
CA SER A 76 5.55 20.59 -9.85
C SER A 76 5.12 19.51 -8.86
N HIS A 77 6.07 18.68 -8.38
CA HIS A 77 5.85 17.68 -7.35
C HIS A 77 6.62 18.03 -6.07
N VAL A 78 5.98 17.78 -4.94
CA VAL A 78 6.53 18.03 -3.61
C VAL A 78 6.27 16.84 -2.72
N GLU A 79 7.34 16.30 -2.16
CA GLU A 79 7.24 15.36 -1.05
C GLU A 79 7.33 16.10 0.27
N CYS A 80 6.57 15.65 1.25
CA CYS A 80 6.52 16.31 2.54
C CYS A 80 6.54 15.31 3.70
N SER A 81 7.62 15.37 4.49
CA SER A 81 7.78 14.61 5.71
C SER A 81 7.22 15.38 6.90
N ILE A 82 6.30 14.77 7.64
CA ILE A 82 5.68 15.35 8.83
C ILE A 82 6.02 14.48 10.03
N GLY A 83 6.79 15.05 10.96
CA GLY A 83 7.06 14.45 12.26
C GLY A 83 5.91 14.72 13.23
N LEU A 84 5.49 13.70 13.96
CA LEU A 84 4.43 13.80 14.95
C LEU A 84 4.99 13.88 16.38
N LYS A 85 4.25 14.51 17.28
CA LYS A 85 4.49 14.43 18.73
C LYS A 85 4.07 13.05 19.24
N PRO A 86 4.66 12.56 20.36
CA PRO A 86 4.23 11.31 20.97
C PRO A 86 2.71 11.30 21.21
N TYR A 87 2.02 10.22 20.84
CA TYR A 87 0.56 10.15 20.83
C TYR A 87 -0.07 10.39 22.21
N GLU A 88 0.64 10.08 23.29
CA GLU A 88 0.20 10.31 24.67
C GLU A 88 0.03 11.79 25.01
N THR A 89 0.68 12.68 24.24
CA THR A 89 0.61 14.14 24.45
C THR A 89 -0.57 14.79 23.71
N TRP A 90 -1.31 14.03 22.89
CA TRP A 90 -2.39 14.57 22.07
C TRP A 90 -3.63 14.84 22.92
N LYS A 91 -4.23 16.03 22.73
CA LYS A 91 -5.42 16.42 23.47
C LYS A 91 -6.64 15.61 23.04
N HIS A 92 -7.60 15.44 23.95
CA HIS A 92 -8.91 14.86 23.69
C HIS A 92 -8.93 13.41 23.14
N GLY A 93 -7.84 12.65 23.29
CA GLY A 93 -7.76 11.27 22.78
C GLY A 93 -7.83 11.17 21.25
N ARG A 94 -7.44 12.25 20.55
CA ARG A 94 -7.39 12.32 19.09
C ARG A 94 -6.48 11.24 18.52
N ARG A 95 -6.89 10.64 17.40
CA ARG A 95 -6.11 9.61 16.69
C ARG A 95 -5.41 10.19 15.47
N LYS A 96 -4.35 9.50 15.01
CA LYS A 96 -3.64 9.84 13.77
C LYS A 96 -4.61 9.97 12.57
N SER A 97 -5.60 9.09 12.47
CA SER A 97 -6.62 9.14 11.42
C SER A 97 -7.41 10.46 11.41
N ASP A 98 -7.70 11.01 12.59
CA ASP A 98 -8.45 12.26 12.73
C ASP A 98 -7.59 13.43 12.25
N LEU A 99 -6.30 13.43 12.61
CA LEU A 99 -5.33 14.41 12.12
C LEU A 99 -5.19 14.36 10.59
N ILE A 100 -5.09 13.17 10.00
CA ILE A 100 -5.00 13.00 8.54
C ILE A 100 -6.26 13.55 7.86
N ASN A 101 -7.46 13.28 8.40
CA ASN A 101 -8.71 13.78 7.84
C ASN A 101 -8.79 15.31 7.91
N ASP A 102 -8.37 15.91 9.04
CA ASP A 102 -8.36 17.37 9.20
C ASP A 102 -7.30 18.03 8.30
N MET A 103 -6.12 17.42 8.17
CA MET A 103 -5.11 17.85 7.19
C MET A 103 -5.65 17.78 5.77
N ALA A 104 -6.27 16.67 5.37
CA ALA A 104 -6.84 16.50 4.04
C ALA A 104 -7.91 17.55 3.75
N ALA A 105 -8.84 17.79 4.69
CA ALA A 105 -9.84 18.85 4.58
C ALA A 105 -9.20 20.24 4.50
N GLY A 106 -8.15 20.48 5.30
CA GLY A 106 -7.41 21.73 5.30
C GLY A 106 -6.65 22.00 4.01
N LEU A 107 -6.10 20.97 3.36
CA LEU A 107 -5.40 21.07 2.08
C LEU A 107 -6.36 21.20 0.90
N ALA A 108 -7.54 20.59 0.96
CA ALA A 108 -8.58 20.74 -0.06
C ALA A 108 -9.07 22.20 -0.22
N THR A 109 -8.85 23.06 0.78
CA THR A 109 -9.14 24.50 0.67
C THR A 109 -8.07 25.31 -0.07
N LEU A 110 -6.88 24.72 -0.30
CA LEU A 110 -5.79 25.40 -1.00
C LEU A 110 -5.91 25.17 -2.50
N PRO A 111 -5.93 26.23 -3.33
CA PRO A 111 -6.01 26.08 -4.77
C PRO A 111 -4.69 25.53 -5.34
N GLY A 112 -4.77 24.52 -6.20
CA GLY A 112 -3.60 23.95 -6.87
C GLY A 112 -2.78 22.98 -6.00
N TYR A 113 -3.39 22.31 -5.03
CA TYR A 113 -2.74 21.23 -4.28
C TYR A 113 -3.58 19.97 -4.36
N ASP A 114 -3.00 18.89 -4.91
CA ASP A 114 -3.56 17.54 -4.83
C ASP A 114 -2.62 16.70 -3.95
N ALA A 115 -3.09 16.31 -2.76
CA ALA A 115 -2.26 15.65 -1.76
C ALA A 115 -2.70 14.19 -1.56
N GLY A 116 -1.74 13.27 -1.67
CA GLY A 116 -1.81 11.89 -1.22
C GLY A 116 -1.14 11.71 0.14
N PHE A 117 -1.79 11.01 1.06
CA PHE A 117 -1.22 10.70 2.37
C PHE A 117 -0.70 9.27 2.42
N SER A 118 0.49 9.12 2.99
CA SER A 118 1.23 7.86 3.13
C SER A 118 2.09 7.93 4.40
N GLN A 119 3.06 7.02 4.53
CA GLN A 119 4.09 7.04 5.58
C GLN A 119 5.45 6.69 4.98
N PRO A 120 6.56 7.22 5.53
CA PRO A 120 7.87 7.16 4.88
C PRO A 120 8.29 5.77 4.37
N ILE A 121 8.14 4.72 5.18
CA ILE A 121 8.59 3.36 4.83
C ILE A 121 7.58 2.71 3.88
N ILE A 122 6.28 2.74 4.21
CA ILE A 122 5.27 2.10 3.36
C ILE A 122 5.20 2.75 1.98
N ASP A 123 5.44 4.06 1.88
CA ASP A 123 5.47 4.80 0.62
C ASP A 123 6.56 4.27 -0.32
N MET A 124 7.79 4.18 0.18
CA MET A 124 8.92 3.62 -0.57
C MET A 124 8.68 2.16 -0.98
N VAL A 125 8.06 1.37 -0.09
CA VAL A 125 7.73 -0.03 -0.38
C VAL A 125 6.66 -0.12 -1.47
N MET A 126 5.65 0.74 -1.45
CA MET A 126 4.61 0.78 -2.49
C MET A 126 5.17 1.20 -3.84
N ASP A 127 6.05 2.20 -3.86
CA ASP A 127 6.76 2.59 -5.08
C ASP A 127 7.54 1.42 -5.69
N GLN A 128 8.32 0.68 -4.89
CA GLN A 128 9.04 -0.49 -5.40
C GLN A 128 8.14 -1.66 -5.85
N ILE A 129 6.96 -1.81 -5.26
CA ILE A 129 6.04 -2.91 -5.59
C ILE A 129 5.25 -2.59 -6.86
N ALA A 130 4.67 -1.40 -6.95
CA ALA A 130 3.69 -1.05 -7.97
C ALA A 130 4.17 0.04 -8.94
N GLY A 131 5.29 0.70 -8.66
CA GLY A 131 5.75 1.91 -9.36
C GLY A 131 4.78 3.07 -9.15
N SER A 132 4.19 3.16 -7.94
CA SER A 132 3.26 4.21 -7.56
C SER A 132 3.25 4.38 -6.04
N HIS A 133 3.27 5.62 -5.57
CA HIS A 133 3.21 5.99 -4.15
C HIS A 133 1.76 5.95 -3.60
N SER A 134 1.11 4.78 -3.71
CA SER A 134 -0.27 4.58 -3.25
C SER A 134 -0.62 3.12 -2.96
N ASP A 135 -1.70 2.87 -2.22
CA ASP A 135 -2.16 1.50 -1.88
C ASP A 135 -2.53 0.67 -3.11
N LEU A 136 -3.16 1.33 -4.09
CA LEU A 136 -3.66 0.75 -5.33
C LEU A 136 -3.30 1.65 -6.51
N ALA A 137 -2.91 1.02 -7.62
CA ALA A 137 -2.63 1.71 -8.87
C ALA A 137 -3.47 1.11 -10.00
N VAL A 138 -4.13 1.96 -10.79
CA VAL A 138 -4.74 1.58 -12.06
C VAL A 138 -3.83 2.03 -13.20
N LYS A 139 -3.22 1.07 -13.88
CA LYS A 139 -2.33 1.31 -15.03
C LYS A 139 -3.11 1.23 -16.33
N VAL A 140 -3.04 2.27 -17.13
CA VAL A 140 -3.65 2.37 -18.46
C VAL A 140 -2.54 2.33 -19.50
N TYR A 141 -2.37 1.18 -20.15
CA TYR A 141 -1.35 0.96 -21.18
C TYR A 141 -1.86 1.39 -22.57
N GLY A 142 -1.01 2.06 -23.34
CA GLY A 142 -1.27 2.49 -24.72
C GLY A 142 -0.15 3.38 -25.26
N GLU A 143 0.00 3.46 -26.58
CA GLU A 143 1.06 4.28 -27.21
C GLU A 143 0.71 5.77 -27.31
N ASP A 144 -0.58 6.09 -27.47
CA ASP A 144 -1.07 7.47 -27.48
C ASP A 144 -1.28 8.00 -26.06
N LEU A 145 -0.46 8.99 -25.69
CA LEU A 145 -0.48 9.63 -24.37
C LEU A 145 -1.75 10.47 -24.13
N SER A 146 -2.39 10.95 -25.20
CA SER A 146 -3.61 11.77 -25.10
C SER A 146 -4.80 10.89 -24.75
N GLU A 147 -4.94 9.77 -25.45
CA GLU A 147 -6.05 8.82 -25.23
C GLU A 147 -5.88 8.04 -23.92
N THR A 148 -4.65 7.62 -23.58
CA THR A 148 -4.38 7.02 -22.26
C THR A 148 -4.70 7.98 -21.12
N ARG A 149 -4.43 9.29 -21.26
CA ARG A 149 -4.83 10.30 -20.28
C ARG A 149 -6.35 10.45 -20.17
N ARG A 150 -7.08 10.52 -21.28
CA ARG A 150 -8.55 10.56 -21.27
C ARG A 150 -9.12 9.38 -20.48
N ILE A 151 -8.65 8.17 -20.76
CA ILE A 151 -9.09 6.95 -20.08
C ILE A 151 -8.72 6.98 -18.59
N ALA A 152 -7.51 7.44 -18.24
CA ALA A 152 -7.06 7.55 -16.85
C ALA A 152 -7.89 8.57 -16.05
N GLU A 153 -8.21 9.73 -16.63
CA GLU A 153 -9.03 10.77 -16.01
C GLU A 153 -10.49 10.32 -15.83
N GLU A 154 -11.07 9.63 -16.81
CA GLU A 154 -12.40 9.01 -16.69
C GLU A 154 -12.43 7.93 -15.60
N ALA A 155 -11.41 7.06 -15.56
CA ALA A 155 -11.27 6.07 -14.50
C ALA A 155 -11.13 6.73 -13.12
N ALA A 156 -10.30 7.77 -12.99
CA ALA A 156 -10.15 8.52 -11.75
C ALA A 156 -11.47 9.16 -11.30
N ALA A 157 -12.24 9.74 -12.22
CA ALA A 157 -13.55 10.34 -11.93
C ALA A 157 -14.57 9.31 -11.42
N VAL A 158 -14.61 8.12 -12.02
CA VAL A 158 -15.45 7.00 -11.56
C VAL A 158 -15.03 6.54 -10.17
N ILE A 159 -13.73 6.36 -9.95
CA ILE A 159 -13.19 5.84 -8.69
C ILE A 159 -13.43 6.80 -7.54
N ARG A 160 -13.34 8.12 -7.75
CA ARG A 160 -13.64 9.15 -6.73
C ARG A 160 -15.05 9.07 -6.16
N GLN A 161 -16.00 8.50 -6.90
CA GLN A 161 -17.39 8.35 -6.45
C GLN A 161 -17.60 7.10 -5.59
N ILE A 162 -16.59 6.23 -5.48
CA ILE A 162 -16.69 4.97 -4.76
C ILE A 162 -16.38 5.21 -3.29
N LYS A 163 -17.28 4.78 -2.41
CA LYS A 163 -17.05 4.88 -0.97
C LYS A 163 -15.74 4.18 -0.59
N GLY A 164 -14.87 4.88 0.12
CA GLY A 164 -13.58 4.38 0.58
C GLY A 164 -12.39 4.86 -0.25
N SER A 165 -12.61 5.41 -1.45
CA SER A 165 -11.53 6.03 -2.22
C SER A 165 -11.06 7.32 -1.55
N ALA A 166 -9.75 7.45 -1.35
CA ALA A 166 -9.10 8.67 -0.92
C ALA A 166 -7.96 9.02 -1.88
N ASP A 167 -7.66 10.32 -1.99
CA ASP A 167 -6.50 10.84 -2.72
C ASP A 167 -6.35 10.31 -4.16
N VAL A 168 -7.45 10.19 -4.89
CA VAL A 168 -7.45 9.65 -6.26
C VAL A 168 -6.98 10.69 -7.25
N ALA A 169 -5.87 10.42 -7.94
CA ALA A 169 -5.31 11.31 -8.95
C ALA A 169 -4.57 10.54 -10.05
N VAL A 170 -4.38 11.20 -11.20
CA VAL A 170 -3.46 10.71 -12.22
C VAL A 170 -2.05 11.10 -11.80
N GLU A 171 -1.18 10.12 -11.68
CA GLU A 171 0.16 10.30 -11.12
C GLU A 171 1.03 11.19 -12.02
N GLN A 172 1.03 10.93 -13.33
CA GLN A 172 1.78 11.75 -14.27
C GLN A 172 1.08 13.11 -14.47
N GLU A 173 1.81 14.18 -14.17
CA GLU A 173 1.36 15.56 -14.35
C GLU A 173 0.88 15.83 -15.78
N PRO A 174 -0.06 16.78 -15.98
CA PRO A 174 -0.45 17.18 -17.32
C PRO A 174 0.76 17.69 -18.15
N PRO A 175 0.64 17.70 -19.49
CA PRO A 175 1.68 18.22 -20.36
C PRO A 175 2.14 19.63 -19.98
N LEU A 176 3.46 19.83 -19.95
CA LEU A 176 4.13 21.07 -19.59
C LEU A 176 4.33 21.95 -20.84
N PRO A 177 4.31 23.29 -20.70
CA PRO A 177 4.75 24.17 -21.77
C PRO A 177 6.26 24.00 -22.03
N GLN A 178 6.64 23.85 -23.29
CA GLN A 178 8.02 23.73 -23.76
C GLN A 178 8.26 24.67 -24.94
N LEU A 179 9.46 25.22 -25.01
CA LEU A 179 9.92 25.98 -26.17
C LEU A 179 10.56 25.00 -27.16
N GLN A 180 9.85 24.67 -28.22
CA GLN A 180 10.36 23.80 -29.28
C GLN A 180 11.10 24.64 -30.32
N ILE A 181 12.38 24.34 -30.50
CA ILE A 181 13.24 24.94 -31.54
C ILE A 181 13.49 23.89 -32.61
N THR A 182 12.82 24.01 -33.75
CA THR A 182 12.96 23.09 -34.88
C THR A 182 13.91 23.66 -35.91
N ALA A 183 15.05 22.99 -36.12
CA ALA A 183 16.04 23.42 -37.08
C ALA A 183 15.59 23.16 -38.53
N ASP A 184 15.73 24.20 -39.37
CA ASP A 184 15.48 24.12 -40.81
C ASP A 184 16.81 23.84 -41.53
N ARG A 185 17.00 22.56 -41.90
CA ARG A 185 18.24 22.09 -42.51
C ARG A 185 18.58 22.80 -43.83
N ASP A 186 17.57 23.19 -44.60
CA ASP A 186 17.78 23.86 -45.88
C ASP A 186 18.29 25.29 -45.66
N LYS A 187 17.72 26.02 -44.69
CA LYS A 187 18.21 27.36 -44.33
C LYS A 187 19.59 27.33 -43.70
N ILE A 188 19.87 26.34 -42.85
CA ILE A 188 21.21 26.13 -42.27
C ILE A 188 22.25 25.94 -43.38
N ALA A 189 21.95 25.07 -44.37
CA ALA A 189 22.84 24.82 -45.50
C ALA A 189 23.06 26.07 -46.37
N ARG A 190 22.01 26.88 -46.61
CA ARG A 190 22.12 28.13 -47.39
C ARG A 190 23.11 29.14 -46.80
N TYR A 191 23.21 29.19 -45.47
CA TYR A 191 24.14 30.08 -44.77
C TYR A 191 25.50 29.42 -44.47
N GLY A 192 25.72 28.18 -44.91
CA GLY A 192 26.97 27.44 -44.67
C GLY A 192 27.24 27.19 -43.17
N LEU A 193 26.18 26.97 -42.38
CA LEU A 193 26.25 26.66 -40.95
C LEU A 193 26.20 25.15 -40.73
N ASN A 194 26.73 24.66 -39.61
CA ASN A 194 26.51 23.27 -39.19
C ASN A 194 25.34 23.18 -38.20
N MET A 195 24.64 22.04 -38.23
CA MET A 195 23.60 21.74 -37.24
C MET A 195 24.19 21.65 -35.81
N ALA A 196 25.45 21.22 -35.69
CA ALA A 196 26.17 21.18 -34.41
C ALA A 196 26.31 22.58 -33.80
N ASP A 197 26.63 23.59 -34.60
CA ASP A 197 26.79 24.98 -34.13
C ASP A 197 25.47 25.55 -33.60
N VAL A 198 24.35 25.20 -34.25
CA VAL A 198 22.99 25.56 -33.81
C VAL A 198 22.66 24.92 -32.47
N ALA A 199 22.93 23.63 -32.33
CA ALA A 199 22.68 22.90 -31.08
C ALA A 199 23.57 23.40 -29.93
N GLU A 200 24.87 23.62 -30.20
CA GLU A 200 25.83 24.11 -29.22
C GLU A 200 25.47 25.50 -28.70
N LEU A 201 25.03 26.40 -29.58
CA LEU A 201 24.53 27.72 -29.17
C LEU A 201 23.39 27.59 -28.15
N ILE A 202 22.44 26.69 -28.38
CA ILE A 202 21.31 26.48 -27.47
C ILE A 202 21.79 25.84 -26.15
N GLU A 203 22.60 24.79 -26.21
CA GLU A 203 23.10 24.07 -25.02
C GLU A 203 23.96 24.96 -24.11
N VAL A 204 24.86 25.75 -24.68
CA VAL A 204 25.79 26.60 -23.94
C VAL A 204 25.11 27.93 -23.55
N ALA A 205 24.61 28.69 -24.52
CA ALA A 205 24.11 30.05 -24.25
C ALA A 205 22.81 30.05 -23.43
N VAL A 206 21.90 29.10 -23.69
CA VAL A 206 20.60 29.02 -22.99
C VAL A 206 20.65 28.00 -21.85
N GLY A 207 21.08 26.77 -22.13
CA GLY A 207 21.09 25.65 -21.18
C GLY A 207 22.14 25.80 -20.07
N GLY A 208 23.31 26.39 -20.38
CA GLY A 208 24.41 26.51 -19.43
C GLY A 208 25.18 25.21 -19.26
N LYS A 209 25.47 24.51 -20.35
CA LYS A 209 26.37 23.34 -20.35
C LYS A 209 27.76 23.70 -19.81
N ALA A 210 28.32 22.82 -18.98
CA ALA A 210 29.69 22.96 -18.50
C ALA A 210 30.69 22.88 -19.68
N VAL A 211 31.56 23.88 -19.79
CA VAL A 211 32.60 23.96 -20.84
C VAL A 211 33.96 23.47 -20.35
N SER A 212 34.17 23.42 -19.03
CA SER A 212 35.38 22.92 -18.40
C SER A 212 35.10 22.60 -16.92
N GLN A 213 36.10 22.05 -16.23
CA GLN A 213 36.07 21.81 -14.79
C GLN A 213 37.28 22.44 -14.11
N VAL A 214 37.10 22.93 -12.89
CA VAL A 214 38.16 23.46 -12.04
C VAL A 214 38.31 22.59 -10.79
N PHE A 215 39.55 22.26 -10.47
CA PHE A 215 39.92 21.39 -9.35
C PHE A 215 40.52 22.26 -8.23
N ILE A 216 39.89 22.22 -7.05
CA ILE A 216 40.35 22.97 -5.86
C ILE A 216 40.51 21.97 -4.72
N GLY A 217 41.75 21.54 -4.48
CA GLY A 217 42.04 20.46 -3.54
C GLY A 217 41.44 19.14 -4.03
N SER A 218 40.58 18.54 -3.22
CA SER A 218 39.83 17.32 -3.55
C SER A 218 38.44 17.57 -4.15
N LYS A 219 38.05 18.83 -4.37
CA LYS A 219 36.73 19.21 -4.91
C LYS A 219 36.82 19.54 -6.39
N VAL A 220 35.78 19.18 -7.14
CA VAL A 220 35.63 19.46 -8.57
C VAL A 220 34.42 20.36 -8.76
N TYR A 221 34.56 21.41 -9.56
CA TYR A 221 33.47 22.32 -9.91
C TYR A 221 33.39 22.52 -11.41
N ASP A 222 32.18 22.66 -11.93
CA ASP A 222 31.95 22.96 -13.34
C ASP A 222 32.14 24.46 -13.62
N VAL A 223 32.78 24.76 -14.75
CA VAL A 223 32.88 26.10 -15.33
C VAL A 223 31.86 26.19 -16.45
N ILE A 224 30.86 27.06 -16.28
CA ILE A 224 29.75 27.22 -17.22
C ILE A 224 29.83 28.59 -17.88
N CYS A 225 29.77 28.60 -19.21
CA CYS A 225 29.56 29.82 -20.00
C CYS A 225 28.09 29.90 -20.39
N ARG A 226 27.37 30.92 -19.90
CA ARG A 226 25.93 31.07 -20.18
C ARG A 226 25.62 32.54 -20.44
N TYR A 227 24.66 32.82 -21.30
CA TYR A 227 24.22 34.19 -21.53
C TYR A 227 23.45 34.70 -20.31
N ASN A 228 23.60 36.01 -20.05
CA ASN A 228 22.80 36.70 -19.04
C ASN A 228 21.30 36.52 -19.35
N GLU A 229 20.51 36.40 -18.29
CA GLU A 229 19.09 36.08 -18.37
C GLU A 229 18.31 37.02 -19.31
N THR A 230 18.66 38.31 -19.33
CA THR A 230 18.03 39.33 -20.19
C THR A 230 18.07 39.02 -21.69
N TYR A 231 18.98 38.16 -22.15
CA TYR A 231 19.08 37.75 -23.57
C TYR A 231 18.34 36.45 -23.88
N ARG A 232 17.76 35.78 -22.87
CA ARG A 232 17.15 34.44 -23.01
C ARG A 232 15.85 34.28 -22.20
N ASP A 233 15.22 35.38 -21.84
CA ASP A 233 13.98 35.41 -21.04
C ASP A 233 12.70 35.27 -21.90
N SER A 234 12.83 35.27 -23.23
CA SER A 234 11.70 35.24 -24.17
C SER A 234 12.06 34.50 -25.45
N PRO A 235 11.08 33.82 -26.10
CA PRO A 235 11.28 33.16 -27.39
C PRO A 235 11.91 34.06 -28.46
N GLU A 236 11.49 35.32 -28.53
CA GLU A 236 11.96 36.29 -29.51
C GLU A 236 13.44 36.62 -29.31
N LYS A 237 13.87 36.78 -28.05
CA LYS A 237 15.28 37.04 -27.74
C LYS A 237 16.15 35.82 -27.98
N ILE A 238 15.67 34.63 -27.67
CA ILE A 238 16.34 33.37 -28.04
C ILE A 238 16.49 33.28 -29.57
N GLY A 239 15.45 33.65 -30.32
CA GLY A 239 15.49 33.73 -31.79
C GLY A 239 16.43 34.80 -32.35
N SER A 240 16.80 35.80 -31.55
CA SER A 240 17.75 36.85 -31.93
C SER A 240 19.21 36.50 -31.66
N LEU A 241 19.48 35.37 -30.99
CA LEU A 241 20.84 34.91 -30.73
C LEU A 241 21.59 34.66 -32.05
N MET A 242 22.85 35.08 -32.11
CA MET A 242 23.60 35.14 -33.37
C MET A 242 24.54 33.94 -33.54
N LEU A 243 24.41 33.24 -34.66
CA LEU A 243 25.36 32.26 -35.16
C LEU A 243 26.37 32.94 -36.08
N THR A 244 27.59 32.40 -36.14
CA THR A 244 28.63 32.90 -37.05
C THR A 244 28.85 31.89 -38.15
N SER A 245 28.58 32.26 -39.40
CA SER A 245 28.85 31.40 -40.56
C SER A 245 30.34 31.29 -40.85
N ALA A 246 30.73 30.30 -41.66
CA ALA A 246 32.10 30.16 -42.17
C ALA A 246 32.60 31.41 -42.92
N SER A 247 31.69 32.21 -43.49
CA SER A 247 32.00 33.48 -44.16
C SER A 247 32.21 34.66 -43.19
N GLY A 248 31.99 34.48 -41.89
CA GLY A 248 32.01 35.53 -40.87
C GLY A 248 30.68 36.28 -40.69
N ALA A 249 29.69 36.03 -41.56
CA ALA A 249 28.36 36.64 -41.43
C ALA A 249 27.66 36.19 -40.13
N LYS A 250 26.96 37.13 -39.49
CA LYS A 250 26.16 36.90 -38.28
C LYS A 250 24.71 36.63 -38.68
N ILE A 251 24.23 35.44 -38.36
CA ILE A 251 22.89 34.97 -38.73
C ILE A 251 22.09 34.74 -37.45
N PRO A 252 20.93 35.39 -37.25
CA PRO A 252 20.12 35.16 -36.08
C PRO A 252 19.48 33.76 -36.12
N LEU A 253 19.30 33.15 -34.95
CA LEU A 253 18.79 31.78 -34.79
C LEU A 253 17.42 31.59 -35.47
N SER A 254 16.56 32.60 -35.42
CA SER A 254 15.23 32.65 -36.06
C SER A 254 15.26 32.54 -37.60
N GLN A 255 16.39 32.84 -38.25
CA GLN A 255 16.53 32.66 -39.70
C GLN A 255 16.77 31.20 -40.09
N VAL A 256 17.17 30.36 -39.15
CA VAL A 256 17.55 28.95 -39.40
C VAL A 256 16.75 27.95 -38.54
N THR A 257 15.85 28.45 -37.69
CA THR A 257 14.99 27.64 -36.83
C THR A 257 13.58 28.20 -36.79
N ASP A 258 12.61 27.31 -36.54
CA ASP A 258 11.24 27.64 -36.18
C ASP A 258 11.08 27.48 -34.67
N ILE A 259 10.72 28.55 -33.98
CA ILE A 259 10.64 28.60 -32.52
C ILE A 259 9.17 28.72 -32.14
N ARG A 260 8.63 27.68 -31.49
CA ARG A 260 7.22 27.63 -31.09
C ARG A 260 7.08 27.18 -29.64
N THR A 261 6.11 27.77 -28.95
CA THR A 261 5.68 27.29 -27.63
C THR A 261 4.62 26.23 -27.83
N LEU A 262 4.91 24.99 -27.41
CA LEU A 262 4.00 23.85 -27.48
C LEU A 262 3.90 23.19 -26.10
N THR A 263 2.97 22.27 -25.93
CA THR A 263 2.91 21.41 -24.73
C THR A 263 3.56 20.06 -25.00
N GLY A 264 4.29 19.52 -24.04
CA GLY A 264 4.93 18.20 -24.10
C GLY A 264 4.68 17.40 -22.83
N ALA A 265 4.80 16.08 -22.89
CA ALA A 265 4.65 15.24 -21.69
C ALA A 265 5.69 15.63 -20.61
N SER A 266 5.25 15.72 -19.36
CA SER A 266 6.10 15.94 -18.19
C SER A 266 7.00 14.74 -17.93
N THR A 267 6.38 13.58 -17.76
CA THR A 267 7.01 12.31 -17.45
C THR A 267 6.42 11.23 -18.35
N ILE A 268 7.27 10.37 -18.91
CA ILE A 268 6.84 9.24 -19.75
C ILE A 268 7.18 7.93 -19.05
N SER A 269 6.18 7.37 -18.36
CA SER A 269 6.30 6.09 -17.67
C SER A 269 6.22 4.91 -18.64
N ARG A 270 7.12 3.94 -18.44
CA ARG A 270 7.15 2.69 -19.20
C ARG A 270 7.33 1.52 -18.25
N GLU A 271 6.56 0.47 -18.47
CA GLU A 271 6.71 -0.80 -17.78
C GLU A 271 6.80 -1.91 -18.81
N MET A 272 7.81 -2.78 -18.68
CA MET A 272 8.05 -3.88 -19.64
C MET A 272 8.02 -3.41 -21.11
N ASN A 273 8.69 -2.28 -21.37
CA ASN A 273 8.78 -1.62 -22.67
C ASN A 273 7.44 -1.14 -23.27
N ARG A 274 6.41 -0.93 -22.44
CA ARG A 274 5.12 -0.36 -22.87
C ARG A 274 4.83 0.92 -22.11
N ARG A 275 4.37 1.94 -22.84
CA ARG A 275 3.94 3.20 -22.24
C ARG A 275 2.64 2.99 -21.47
N HIS A 276 2.52 3.67 -20.34
CA HIS A 276 1.29 3.70 -19.57
C HIS A 276 1.18 4.98 -18.75
N LEU A 277 -0.04 5.30 -18.33
CA LEU A 277 -0.32 6.25 -17.26
C LEU A 277 -0.86 5.50 -16.05
N THR A 278 -0.64 6.05 -14.87
CA THR A 278 -1.05 5.48 -13.59
C THR A 278 -2.07 6.39 -12.92
N VAL A 279 -3.17 5.81 -12.45
CA VAL A 279 -4.08 6.45 -11.51
C VAL A 279 -3.77 5.90 -10.12
N ARG A 280 -3.26 6.76 -9.24
CA ARG A 280 -2.96 6.44 -7.84
C ARG A 280 -4.21 6.54 -6.98
N ILE A 281 -4.35 5.61 -6.03
CA ILE A 281 -5.55 5.48 -5.19
C ILE A 281 -5.13 5.03 -3.79
N ASN A 282 -5.48 5.82 -2.78
CA ASN A 282 -5.38 5.40 -1.38
C ASN A 282 -6.74 4.93 -0.87
N LEU A 283 -6.75 3.97 0.04
CA LEU A 283 -7.99 3.40 0.58
C LEU A 283 -8.16 3.79 2.04
N ARG A 284 -9.34 4.34 2.40
CA ARG A 284 -9.66 4.69 3.80
C ARG A 284 -11.04 4.19 4.21
N GLY A 285 -11.11 3.50 5.34
CA GLY A 285 -12.38 3.10 5.96
C GLY A 285 -13.16 2.04 5.17
N ARG A 286 -12.48 1.29 4.28
CA ARG A 286 -13.04 0.18 3.50
C ARG A 286 -11.96 -0.87 3.25
N ASP A 287 -12.34 -2.13 3.08
CA ASP A 287 -11.42 -3.23 2.76
C ASP A 287 -11.03 -3.26 1.27
N LEU A 288 -9.83 -3.78 1.00
CA LEU A 288 -9.23 -3.77 -0.34
C LEU A 288 -10.05 -4.57 -1.36
N THR A 289 -10.52 -5.76 -0.97
CA THR A 289 -11.18 -6.69 -1.90
C THR A 289 -12.55 -6.18 -2.35
N SER A 290 -13.38 -5.69 -1.42
CA SER A 290 -14.71 -5.18 -1.77
C SER A 290 -14.64 -3.91 -2.60
N PHE A 291 -13.66 -3.04 -2.35
CA PHE A 291 -13.44 -1.84 -3.12
C PHE A 291 -13.04 -2.17 -4.56
N LEU A 292 -12.09 -3.08 -4.75
CA LEU A 292 -11.59 -3.46 -6.06
C LEU A 292 -12.69 -4.06 -6.95
N GLN A 293 -13.55 -4.91 -6.38
CA GLN A 293 -14.67 -5.52 -7.11
C GLN A 293 -15.63 -4.46 -7.63
N GLU A 294 -16.10 -3.55 -6.77
CA GLU A 294 -16.99 -2.46 -7.15
C GLU A 294 -16.33 -1.52 -8.18
N ALA A 295 -15.06 -1.17 -7.97
CA ALA A 295 -14.33 -0.28 -8.87
C ALA A 295 -14.16 -0.89 -10.27
N ASN A 296 -13.80 -2.16 -10.35
CA ASN A 296 -13.63 -2.85 -11.62
C ASN A 296 -14.97 -3.01 -12.37
N GLU A 297 -16.08 -3.24 -11.67
CA GLU A 297 -17.42 -3.25 -12.27
C GLU A 297 -17.80 -1.88 -12.84
N LYS A 298 -17.69 -0.82 -12.04
CA LYS A 298 -18.04 0.55 -12.46
C LYS A 298 -17.18 1.06 -13.62
N ILE A 299 -15.87 0.77 -13.61
CA ILE A 299 -14.97 1.13 -14.71
C ILE A 299 -15.38 0.42 -15.99
N ARG A 300 -15.74 -0.86 -15.94
CA ARG A 300 -16.17 -1.63 -17.13
C ARG A 300 -17.48 -1.13 -17.72
N GLU A 301 -18.39 -0.63 -16.89
CA GLU A 301 -19.69 -0.11 -17.31
C GLU A 301 -19.59 1.30 -17.91
N THR A 302 -18.78 2.15 -17.29
CA THR A 302 -18.75 3.59 -17.56
C THR A 302 -17.66 3.99 -18.55
N VAL A 303 -16.44 3.48 -18.39
CA VAL A 303 -15.27 3.93 -19.17
C VAL A 303 -15.20 3.16 -20.49
N ARG A 304 -15.32 3.88 -21.60
CA ARG A 304 -15.31 3.31 -22.96
C ARG A 304 -13.97 3.58 -23.63
N TYR A 305 -13.33 2.51 -24.11
CA TYR A 305 -12.05 2.55 -24.81
C TYR A 305 -11.89 1.34 -25.73
N ASP A 306 -11.02 1.46 -26.73
CA ASP A 306 -10.67 0.35 -27.60
C ASP A 306 -9.79 -0.67 -26.84
N ARG A 307 -10.36 -1.83 -26.53
CA ARG A 307 -9.70 -2.91 -25.78
C ARG A 307 -8.60 -3.62 -26.57
N THR A 308 -8.51 -3.39 -27.88
CA THR A 308 -7.44 -3.95 -28.72
C THR A 308 -6.17 -3.11 -28.64
N ALA A 309 -6.31 -1.79 -28.55
CA ALA A 309 -5.21 -0.84 -28.47
C ALA A 309 -4.82 -0.49 -27.02
N TYR A 310 -5.78 -0.46 -26.09
CA TYR A 310 -5.56 -0.06 -24.71
C TYR A 310 -5.91 -1.16 -23.72
N ARG A 311 -5.14 -1.23 -22.62
CA ARG A 311 -5.35 -2.20 -21.56
C ARG A 311 -5.32 -1.52 -20.19
N ILE A 312 -6.33 -1.80 -19.38
CA ILE A 312 -6.36 -1.39 -17.97
C ILE A 312 -5.93 -2.57 -17.11
N ARG A 313 -5.01 -2.35 -16.17
CA ARG A 313 -4.58 -3.34 -15.18
C ARG A 313 -4.55 -2.70 -13.79
N TRP A 314 -4.95 -3.48 -12.79
CA TRP A 314 -4.79 -3.13 -11.39
C TRP A 314 -3.45 -3.64 -10.86
N ASP A 315 -2.79 -2.83 -10.06
CA ASP A 315 -1.54 -3.11 -9.38
C ASP A 315 -1.59 -2.57 -7.94
N GLY A 316 -0.57 -2.86 -7.12
CA GLY A 316 -0.50 -2.47 -5.71
C GLY A 316 -0.61 -3.66 -4.75
N GLN A 317 -1.10 -3.38 -3.53
CA GLN A 317 -1.15 -4.39 -2.47
C GLN A 317 -2.03 -5.61 -2.80
N PHE A 318 -2.97 -5.46 -3.75
CA PHE A 318 -3.86 -6.53 -4.15
C PHE A 318 -3.12 -7.74 -4.74
N GLU A 319 -2.04 -7.53 -5.50
CA GLU A 319 -1.30 -8.67 -6.09
C GLU A 319 -0.64 -9.50 -4.97
N ASN A 320 -0.06 -8.82 -3.97
CA ASN A 320 0.49 -9.46 -2.78
C ASN A 320 -0.59 -10.22 -1.98
N GLN A 321 -1.76 -9.61 -1.79
CA GLN A 321 -2.90 -10.25 -1.14
C GLN A 321 -3.32 -11.53 -1.87
N SER A 322 -3.51 -11.44 -3.19
CA SER A 322 -3.95 -12.55 -4.02
C SER A 322 -2.94 -13.71 -4.01
N ARG A 323 -1.64 -13.40 -4.10
CA ARG A 323 -0.57 -14.39 -3.96
C ARG A 323 -0.58 -15.06 -2.59
N ALA A 324 -0.67 -14.28 -1.52
CA ALA A 324 -0.69 -14.81 -0.14
C ALA A 324 -1.91 -15.70 0.11
N TYR A 325 -3.10 -15.29 -0.33
CA TYR A 325 -4.33 -16.06 -0.15
C TYR A 325 -4.32 -17.34 -0.96
N SER A 326 -3.83 -17.31 -2.19
CA SER A 326 -3.65 -18.50 -3.03
C SER A 326 -2.70 -19.50 -2.36
N ARG A 327 -1.63 -19.00 -1.72
CA ARG A 327 -0.68 -19.84 -0.98
C ARG A 327 -1.32 -20.43 0.29
N LEU A 328 -2.04 -19.62 1.07
CA LEU A 328 -2.74 -20.07 2.28
C LEU A 328 -3.82 -21.12 1.98
N ALA A 329 -4.55 -20.96 0.86
CA ALA A 329 -5.56 -21.92 0.41
C ALA A 329 -4.98 -23.32 0.15
N VAL A 330 -3.69 -23.42 -0.20
CA VAL A 330 -2.98 -24.70 -0.37
C VAL A 330 -2.35 -25.19 0.92
N ILE A 331 -1.70 -24.30 1.68
CA ILE A 331 -0.97 -24.68 2.90
C ILE A 331 -1.92 -25.12 4.03
N VAL A 332 -3.04 -24.41 4.22
CA VAL A 332 -3.94 -24.70 5.35
C VAL A 332 -4.50 -26.13 5.29
N PRO A 333 -5.07 -26.62 4.16
CA PRO A 333 -5.51 -28.01 4.06
C PRO A 333 -4.37 -29.02 4.26
N LEU A 334 -3.17 -28.72 3.75
CA LEU A 334 -2.01 -29.59 3.89
C LEU A 334 -1.60 -29.74 5.37
N VAL A 335 -1.54 -28.64 6.12
CA VAL A 335 -1.22 -28.65 7.55
C VAL A 335 -2.33 -29.36 8.34
N LEU A 336 -3.60 -29.14 8.03
CA LEU A 336 -4.71 -29.86 8.66
C LEU A 336 -4.63 -31.37 8.41
N ALA A 337 -4.24 -31.80 7.21
CA ALA A 337 -4.02 -33.20 6.88
C ALA A 337 -2.84 -33.80 7.67
N PHE A 338 -1.70 -33.11 7.73
CA PHE A 338 -0.56 -33.54 8.56
C PHE A 338 -0.92 -33.63 10.03
N MET A 339 -1.65 -32.64 10.55
CA MET A 339 -2.11 -32.65 11.93
C MET A 339 -3.08 -33.81 12.20
N PHE A 340 -3.99 -34.11 11.27
CA PHE A 340 -4.83 -35.29 11.34
C PHE A 340 -4.01 -36.59 11.40
N LEU A 341 -2.96 -36.71 10.58
CA LEU A 341 -2.05 -37.87 10.62
C LEU A 341 -1.32 -38.00 11.98
N LEU A 342 -0.87 -36.90 12.56
CA LEU A 342 -0.24 -36.90 13.89
C LEU A 342 -1.24 -37.31 14.98
N LEU A 343 -2.47 -36.79 14.93
CA LEU A 343 -3.54 -37.17 15.85
C LEU A 343 -3.92 -38.64 15.69
N TYR A 344 -4.02 -39.12 14.46
CA TYR A 344 -4.24 -40.54 14.17
C TYR A 344 -3.10 -41.40 14.73
N GLY A 345 -1.84 -40.98 14.57
CA GLY A 345 -0.69 -41.65 15.16
C GLY A 345 -0.73 -41.72 16.70
N ALA A 346 -1.20 -40.65 17.35
CA ALA A 346 -1.31 -40.56 18.80
C ALA A 346 -2.43 -41.42 19.40
N PHE A 347 -3.62 -41.41 18.77
CA PHE A 347 -4.80 -42.11 19.30
C PHE A 347 -5.01 -43.50 18.70
N ARG A 348 -4.48 -43.76 17.50
CA ARG A 348 -4.77 -44.95 16.67
C ARG A 348 -6.26 -45.16 16.41
N ASP A 349 -7.06 -44.09 16.48
CA ASP A 349 -8.50 -44.11 16.23
C ASP A 349 -8.90 -42.92 15.34
N PHE A 350 -9.46 -43.23 14.17
CA PHE A 350 -9.94 -42.24 13.20
C PHE A 350 -11.05 -41.37 13.75
N ARG A 351 -11.93 -41.91 14.62
CA ARG A 351 -13.08 -41.19 15.18
C ARG A 351 -12.61 -40.10 16.13
N GLN A 352 -11.64 -40.41 16.98
CA GLN A 352 -11.07 -39.46 17.95
C GLN A 352 -10.24 -38.36 17.25
N ALA A 353 -9.45 -38.72 16.24
CA ALA A 353 -8.72 -37.75 15.42
C ALA A 353 -9.67 -36.83 14.64
N GLY A 354 -10.72 -37.39 14.02
CA GLY A 354 -11.75 -36.63 13.31
C GLY A 354 -12.54 -35.70 14.22
N LEU A 355 -12.86 -36.16 15.44
CA LEU A 355 -13.54 -35.35 16.45
C LEU A 355 -12.73 -34.08 16.78
N LEU A 356 -11.42 -34.21 17.01
CA LEU A 356 -10.55 -33.06 17.31
C LEU A 356 -10.48 -32.06 16.14
N ILE A 357 -10.31 -32.54 14.91
CA ILE A 357 -10.31 -31.66 13.73
C ILE A 357 -11.66 -30.96 13.56
N SER A 358 -12.77 -31.66 13.83
CA SER A 358 -14.12 -31.08 13.74
C SER A 358 -14.38 -29.95 14.75
N MET A 359 -13.54 -29.83 15.78
CA MET A 359 -13.62 -28.73 16.75
C MET A 359 -12.96 -27.44 16.26
N LEU A 360 -12.06 -27.50 15.28
CA LEU A 360 -11.32 -26.32 14.82
C LEU A 360 -12.23 -25.18 14.34
N PRO A 361 -13.28 -25.41 13.54
CA PRO A 361 -14.20 -24.35 13.15
C PRO A 361 -14.87 -23.65 14.34
N LEU A 362 -15.04 -24.34 15.47
CA LEU A 362 -15.61 -23.75 16.68
C LEU A 362 -14.61 -22.81 17.37
N ALA A 363 -13.30 -23.09 17.30
CA ALA A 363 -12.27 -22.14 17.76
C ALA A 363 -12.20 -20.91 16.81
N VAL A 364 -12.33 -21.13 15.49
CA VAL A 364 -12.38 -20.04 14.50
C VAL A 364 -13.49 -19.04 14.82
N PHE A 365 -14.64 -19.51 15.32
CA PHE A 365 -15.76 -18.64 15.69
C PHE A 365 -15.33 -17.50 16.63
N GLY A 366 -14.62 -17.80 17.72
CA GLY A 366 -14.20 -16.80 18.70
C GLY A 366 -13.25 -15.75 18.12
N GLY A 367 -12.30 -16.19 17.28
CA GLY A 367 -11.37 -15.29 16.60
C GLY A 367 -12.07 -14.40 15.55
N MET A 368 -12.95 -14.97 14.73
CA MET A 368 -13.69 -14.23 13.71
C MET A 368 -14.67 -13.23 14.32
N LEU A 369 -15.34 -13.60 15.41
CA LEU A 369 -16.20 -12.70 16.16
C LEU A 369 -15.41 -11.50 16.69
N ALA A 370 -14.22 -11.73 17.25
CA ALA A 370 -13.38 -10.66 17.78
C ALA A 370 -12.89 -9.70 16.69
N LEU A 371 -12.52 -10.21 15.51
CA LEU A 371 -12.15 -9.35 14.38
C LEU A 371 -13.32 -8.45 13.95
N ASN A 372 -14.52 -9.01 13.78
CA ASN A 372 -15.71 -8.24 13.40
C ASN A 372 -16.08 -7.20 14.47
N VAL A 373 -16.12 -7.59 15.75
CA VAL A 373 -16.50 -6.69 16.86
C VAL A 373 -15.50 -5.54 17.05
N ARG A 374 -14.20 -5.81 16.81
CA ARG A 374 -13.15 -4.79 16.92
C ARG A 374 -12.94 -4.00 15.63
N GLY A 375 -13.71 -4.27 14.57
CA GLY A 375 -13.54 -3.61 13.27
C GLY A 375 -12.18 -3.89 12.62
N MET A 376 -11.57 -5.03 12.92
CA MET A 376 -10.32 -5.47 12.30
C MET A 376 -10.60 -6.33 11.07
N THR A 377 -9.69 -6.29 10.11
CA THR A 377 -9.78 -7.10 8.89
C THR A 377 -9.07 -8.44 9.03
N PHE A 378 -9.50 -9.41 8.23
CA PHE A 378 -8.75 -10.64 8.02
C PHE A 378 -7.56 -10.35 7.10
N ASN A 379 -6.35 -10.60 7.62
CA ASN A 379 -5.08 -10.32 6.95
C ASN A 379 -4.04 -11.38 7.32
N VAL A 380 -2.81 -11.26 6.79
CA VAL A 380 -1.73 -12.24 7.04
C VAL A 380 -1.43 -12.38 8.54
N SER A 381 -1.41 -11.30 9.31
CA SER A 381 -1.17 -11.33 10.76
C SER A 381 -2.28 -12.08 11.51
N SER A 382 -3.55 -11.85 11.15
CA SER A 382 -4.69 -12.57 11.70
C SER A 382 -4.65 -14.06 11.35
N ALA A 383 -4.25 -14.40 10.12
CA ALA A 383 -4.12 -15.79 9.66
C ALA A 383 -3.07 -16.56 10.48
N VAL A 384 -1.92 -15.95 10.77
CA VAL A 384 -0.92 -16.52 11.69
C VAL A 384 -1.51 -16.73 13.09
N GLY A 385 -2.31 -15.77 13.58
CA GLY A 385 -3.06 -15.90 14.82
C GLY A 385 -3.99 -17.12 14.84
N PHE A 386 -4.72 -17.39 13.76
CA PHE A 386 -5.58 -18.58 13.64
C PHE A 386 -4.77 -19.88 13.64
N ILE A 387 -3.61 -19.91 12.97
CA ILE A 387 -2.74 -21.10 12.97
C ILE A 387 -2.24 -21.40 14.39
N ALA A 388 -1.82 -20.37 15.13
CA ALA A 388 -1.41 -20.51 16.53
C ALA A 388 -2.59 -20.98 17.42
N LEU A 389 -3.78 -20.41 17.21
CA LEU A 389 -5.02 -20.81 17.89
C LEU A 389 -5.35 -22.29 17.64
N PHE A 390 -5.17 -22.80 16.42
CA PHE A 390 -5.40 -24.21 16.10
C PHE A 390 -4.47 -25.14 16.89
N GLY A 391 -3.18 -24.79 16.99
CA GLY A 391 -2.22 -25.55 17.75
C GLY A 391 -2.61 -25.68 19.23
N VAL A 392 -2.89 -24.55 19.89
CA VAL A 392 -3.27 -24.55 21.31
C VAL A 392 -4.62 -25.24 21.55
N SER A 393 -5.60 -25.02 20.66
CA SER A 393 -6.92 -25.65 20.77
C SER A 393 -6.83 -27.18 20.66
N ILE A 394 -6.03 -27.69 19.73
CA ILE A 394 -5.82 -29.14 19.57
C ILE A 394 -5.02 -29.70 20.73
N GLN A 395 -4.00 -29.00 21.23
CA GLN A 395 -3.26 -29.44 22.41
C GLN A 395 -4.19 -29.66 23.61
N ASN A 396 -5.10 -28.71 23.88
CA ASN A 396 -6.09 -28.83 24.96
C ASN A 396 -7.05 -30.00 24.72
N GLY A 397 -7.50 -30.20 23.48
CA GLY A 397 -8.35 -31.34 23.12
C GLY A 397 -7.64 -32.69 23.27
N VAL A 398 -6.37 -32.78 22.89
CA VAL A 398 -5.54 -33.99 23.05
C VAL A 398 -5.37 -34.35 24.51
N ILE A 399 -5.08 -33.36 25.37
CA ILE A 399 -4.94 -33.56 26.82
C ILE A 399 -6.25 -34.10 27.43
N MET A 400 -7.39 -33.59 26.98
CA MET A 400 -8.71 -34.04 27.44
C MET A 400 -9.00 -35.49 27.02
N ILE A 401 -8.94 -35.79 25.71
CA ILE A 401 -9.26 -37.13 25.18
C ILE A 401 -8.28 -38.18 25.71
N SER A 402 -6.98 -37.87 25.77
CA SER A 402 -5.97 -38.79 26.28
C SER A 402 -6.28 -39.23 27.71
N HIS A 403 -6.70 -38.31 28.58
CA HIS A 403 -7.07 -38.65 29.95
C HIS A 403 -8.35 -39.48 30.04
N ILE A 404 -9.37 -39.15 29.24
CA ILE A 404 -10.60 -39.96 29.18
C ILE A 404 -10.26 -41.39 28.71
N ASN A 405 -9.41 -41.53 27.70
CA ASN A 405 -8.94 -42.83 27.23
C ASN A 405 -8.19 -43.62 28.30
N VAL A 406 -7.36 -42.97 29.13
CA VAL A 406 -6.69 -43.63 30.27
C VAL A 406 -7.70 -44.16 31.27
N LEU A 407 -8.74 -43.40 31.61
CA LEU A 407 -9.81 -43.85 32.50
C LEU A 407 -10.61 -45.01 31.90
N ARG A 408 -10.90 -44.96 30.59
CA ARG A 408 -11.55 -46.05 29.85
C ARG A 408 -10.73 -47.34 29.88
N ARG A 409 -9.41 -47.24 29.68
CA ARG A 409 -8.49 -48.40 29.76
C ARG A 409 -8.39 -49.00 31.16
N ARG A 410 -8.68 -48.22 32.21
CA ARG A 410 -8.74 -48.68 33.61
C ARG A 410 -10.08 -49.33 33.98
N GLY A 411 -11.00 -49.48 33.02
CA GLY A 411 -12.29 -50.16 33.22
C GLY A 411 -13.43 -49.26 33.70
N THR A 412 -13.24 -47.94 33.76
CA THR A 412 -14.32 -47.02 34.17
C THR A 412 -15.43 -46.96 33.11
N ALA A 413 -16.70 -46.97 33.55
CA ALA A 413 -17.86 -46.86 32.67
C ALA A 413 -17.80 -45.58 31.81
N LEU A 414 -18.30 -45.62 30.56
CA LEU A 414 -18.11 -44.54 29.58
C LEU A 414 -18.51 -43.16 30.11
N LYS A 415 -19.72 -43.06 30.68
CA LYS A 415 -20.25 -41.80 31.22
C LYS A 415 -19.38 -41.28 32.38
N GLU A 416 -18.98 -42.16 33.27
CA GLU A 416 -18.16 -41.83 34.44
C GLU A 416 -16.74 -41.44 34.04
N ALA A 417 -16.15 -42.11 33.04
CA ALA A 417 -14.84 -41.77 32.49
C ALA A 417 -14.84 -40.38 31.83
N VAL A 418 -15.93 -40.02 31.14
CA VAL A 418 -16.08 -38.69 30.52
C VAL A 418 -16.24 -37.60 31.57
N VAL A 419 -17.12 -37.78 32.57
CA VAL A 419 -17.36 -36.79 33.63
C VAL A 419 -16.12 -36.62 34.50
N SER A 420 -15.54 -37.72 34.98
CA SER A 420 -14.32 -37.69 35.79
C SER A 420 -13.13 -37.18 34.97
N GLY A 421 -13.05 -37.54 33.70
CA GLY A 421 -12.01 -37.07 32.79
C GLY A 421 -12.04 -35.55 32.61
N ALA A 422 -13.22 -35.01 32.32
CA ALA A 422 -13.45 -33.57 32.21
C ALA A 422 -13.16 -32.82 33.51
N SER A 423 -13.62 -33.35 34.65
CA SER A 423 -13.36 -32.77 35.98
C SER A 423 -11.87 -32.72 36.32
N HIS A 424 -11.15 -33.83 36.11
CA HIS A 424 -9.71 -33.88 36.34
C HIS A 424 -8.91 -32.95 35.43
N ARG A 425 -9.37 -32.71 34.21
CA ARG A 425 -8.67 -31.88 33.21
C ARG A 425 -9.11 -30.42 33.20
N LEU A 426 -10.16 -30.06 33.94
CA LEU A 426 -10.62 -28.69 34.10
C LEU A 426 -9.48 -27.76 34.54
N ARG A 427 -8.76 -28.09 35.61
CA ARG A 427 -7.67 -27.24 36.14
C ARG A 427 -6.51 -27.09 35.15
N PRO A 428 -5.93 -28.16 34.58
CA PRO A 428 -4.86 -28.03 33.58
C PRO A 428 -5.25 -27.25 32.33
N VAL A 429 -6.44 -27.49 31.77
CA VAL A 429 -6.91 -26.82 30.55
C VAL A 429 -7.20 -25.34 30.81
N MET A 430 -7.79 -25.01 31.97
CA MET A 430 -7.98 -23.61 32.38
C MET A 430 -6.64 -22.91 32.63
N MET A 431 -5.66 -23.59 33.21
CA MET A 431 -4.34 -23.01 33.46
C MET A 431 -3.65 -22.62 32.15
N THR A 432 -3.64 -23.50 31.14
CA THR A 432 -3.03 -23.19 29.84
C THR A 432 -3.76 -22.05 29.13
N ALA A 433 -5.09 -22.06 29.17
CA ALA A 433 -5.92 -21.01 28.57
C ALA A 433 -5.71 -19.65 29.25
N VAL A 434 -5.72 -19.59 30.59
CA VAL A 434 -5.55 -18.35 31.35
C VAL A 434 -4.16 -17.77 31.16
N VAL A 435 -3.11 -18.60 31.16
CA VAL A 435 -1.74 -18.11 30.92
C VAL A 435 -1.61 -17.52 29.51
N ALA A 436 -2.15 -18.20 28.49
CA ALA A 436 -2.10 -17.71 27.12
C ALA A 436 -2.91 -16.41 26.95
N ILE A 437 -4.11 -16.35 27.52
CA ILE A 437 -4.97 -15.15 27.50
C ILE A 437 -4.28 -14.01 28.23
N ALA A 438 -3.84 -14.21 29.48
CA ALA A 438 -3.19 -13.17 30.28
C ALA A 438 -1.88 -12.68 29.64
N GLY A 439 -1.12 -13.56 28.99
CA GLY A 439 0.12 -13.20 28.32
C GLY A 439 -0.09 -12.39 27.03
N LEU A 440 -1.13 -12.70 26.25
CA LEU A 440 -1.39 -12.04 24.96
C LEU A 440 -2.43 -10.91 25.03
N LEU A 441 -3.18 -10.80 26.13
CA LEU A 441 -4.17 -9.73 26.31
C LEU A 441 -3.56 -8.33 26.19
N PRO A 442 -2.41 -8.01 26.81
CA PRO A 442 -1.77 -6.70 26.64
C PRO A 442 -1.39 -6.42 25.18
N ALA A 443 -0.84 -7.43 24.48
CA ALA A 443 -0.50 -7.30 23.05
C ALA A 443 -1.75 -7.08 22.18
N SER A 444 -2.89 -7.68 22.54
CA SER A 444 -4.16 -7.48 21.83
C SER A 444 -4.73 -6.08 22.02
N LEU A 445 -4.40 -5.37 23.11
CA LEU A 445 -4.91 -4.04 23.43
C LEU A 445 -3.93 -2.91 23.12
N SER A 446 -2.65 -3.24 22.88
CA SER A 446 -1.59 -2.27 22.62
C SER A 446 -1.94 -1.34 21.45
N SER A 447 -1.80 -0.03 21.65
CA SER A 447 -2.07 1.02 20.66
C SER A 447 -0.81 1.77 20.19
N GLY A 448 0.38 1.32 20.60
CA GLY A 448 1.64 2.00 20.28
C GLY A 448 2.15 1.73 18.87
N ILE A 449 3.13 2.53 18.44
CA ILE A 449 3.86 2.36 17.17
C ILE A 449 4.41 0.93 17.08
N GLY A 450 4.22 0.27 15.93
CA GLY A 450 4.67 -1.11 15.69
C GLY A 450 3.80 -2.21 16.31
N SER A 451 2.76 -1.87 17.07
CA SER A 451 1.84 -2.88 17.64
C SER A 451 0.83 -3.44 16.62
N ASP A 452 0.69 -2.83 15.45
CA ASP A 452 -0.39 -3.14 14.50
C ASP A 452 -0.29 -4.53 13.88
N VAL A 453 0.90 -5.13 13.80
CA VAL A 453 1.06 -6.54 13.39
C VAL A 453 0.61 -7.48 14.50
N GLN A 454 0.98 -7.19 15.75
CA GLN A 454 0.74 -8.06 16.88
C GLN A 454 -0.72 -8.00 17.36
N ARG A 455 -1.36 -6.83 17.26
CA ARG A 455 -2.74 -6.61 17.73
C ARG A 455 -3.75 -7.59 17.12
N PRO A 456 -3.89 -7.74 15.79
CA PRO A 456 -4.82 -8.71 15.20
C PRO A 456 -4.42 -10.16 15.47
N LEU A 457 -3.12 -10.48 15.45
CA LEU A 457 -2.60 -11.81 15.78
C LEU A 457 -3.01 -12.23 17.20
N ALA A 458 -2.75 -11.37 18.19
CA ALA A 458 -3.08 -11.61 19.59
C ALA A 458 -4.59 -11.60 19.83
N THR A 459 -5.34 -10.74 19.15
CA THR A 459 -6.81 -10.71 19.22
C THR A 459 -7.41 -12.05 18.83
N VAL A 460 -7.00 -12.61 17.69
CA VAL A 460 -7.52 -13.90 17.26
C VAL A 460 -7.25 -15.00 18.29
N ILE A 461 -6.04 -15.03 18.87
CA ILE A 461 -5.65 -16.04 19.85
C ILE A 461 -6.42 -15.86 21.16
N VAL A 462 -6.43 -14.65 21.74
CA VAL A 462 -7.05 -14.38 23.05
C VAL A 462 -8.53 -14.71 23.03
N TYR A 463 -9.27 -14.14 22.09
CA TYR A 463 -10.72 -14.32 22.02
C TYR A 463 -11.06 -15.70 21.46
N GLY A 464 -10.27 -16.23 20.53
CA GLY A 464 -10.41 -17.60 20.05
C GLY A 464 -10.25 -18.64 21.16
N LEU A 465 -9.28 -18.46 22.07
CA LEU A 465 -9.07 -19.32 23.23
C LEU A 465 -10.15 -19.14 24.30
N LEU A 466 -10.68 -17.93 24.49
CA LEU A 466 -11.75 -17.69 25.45
C LEU A 466 -13.00 -18.51 25.09
N PHE A 467 -13.42 -18.48 23.82
CA PHE A 467 -14.51 -19.32 23.33
C PHE A 467 -14.09 -20.79 23.19
N GLY A 468 -12.89 -21.04 22.67
CA GLY A 468 -12.36 -22.38 22.43
C GLY A 468 -12.28 -23.21 23.71
N THR A 469 -11.81 -22.62 24.81
CA THR A 469 -11.70 -23.30 26.11
C THR A 469 -13.06 -23.72 26.65
N VAL A 470 -14.08 -22.85 26.56
CA VAL A 470 -15.45 -23.20 26.96
C VAL A 470 -15.96 -24.37 26.11
N ILE A 471 -15.73 -24.33 24.81
CA ILE A 471 -16.15 -25.38 23.89
C ILE A 471 -15.40 -26.70 24.19
N THR A 472 -14.09 -26.66 24.44
CA THR A 472 -13.30 -27.84 24.79
C THR A 472 -13.70 -28.45 26.14
N LEU A 473 -14.16 -27.67 27.11
CA LEU A 473 -14.57 -28.19 28.41
C LEU A 473 -15.99 -28.79 28.42
N TYR A 474 -16.91 -28.23 27.64
CA TYR A 474 -18.31 -28.66 27.65
C TYR A 474 -18.71 -29.49 26.43
N VAL A 475 -18.33 -29.07 25.23
CA VAL A 475 -18.76 -29.69 23.97
C VAL A 475 -17.92 -30.94 23.66
N LEU A 476 -16.61 -30.92 23.92
CA LEU A 476 -15.74 -32.06 23.62
C LEU A 476 -16.09 -33.32 24.39
N PRO A 477 -16.29 -33.28 25.72
CA PRO A 477 -16.66 -34.49 26.46
C PRO A 477 -18.03 -35.03 26.01
N ALA A 478 -18.98 -34.15 25.69
CA ALA A 478 -20.30 -34.54 25.19
C ALA A 478 -20.23 -35.23 23.82
N LEU A 479 -19.49 -34.65 22.87
CA LEU A 479 -19.32 -35.24 21.54
C LEU A 479 -18.51 -36.55 21.61
N TYR A 480 -17.49 -36.63 22.46
CA TYR A 480 -16.76 -37.87 22.71
C TYR A 480 -17.70 -38.97 23.25
N TYR A 481 -18.55 -38.64 24.23
CA TYR A 481 -19.53 -39.57 24.77
C TYR A 481 -20.48 -40.08 23.69
N MET A 482 -21.04 -39.19 22.87
CA MET A 482 -21.95 -39.58 21.78
C MET A 482 -21.27 -40.51 20.76
N LEU A 483 -20.02 -40.19 20.39
CA LEU A 483 -19.25 -40.93 19.38
C LEU A 483 -18.88 -42.35 19.84
N GLU A 484 -18.45 -42.49 21.09
CA GLU A 484 -18.07 -43.79 21.66
C GLU A 484 -19.29 -44.62 22.10
N ASN A 485 -20.39 -43.98 22.50
CA ASN A 485 -21.64 -44.67 22.83
C ASN A 485 -22.33 -45.25 21.59
N ALA A 486 -22.20 -44.60 20.42
CA ALA A 486 -22.65 -45.16 19.15
C ALA A 486 -21.89 -46.45 18.79
N LYS A 487 -20.57 -46.51 19.07
CA LYS A 487 -19.75 -47.73 18.88
C LYS A 487 -20.25 -48.90 19.72
N SER A 488 -20.55 -48.64 20.99
CA SER A 488 -21.08 -49.63 21.94
C SER A 488 -22.46 -50.19 21.60
N LYS A 489 -23.16 -49.63 20.60
CA LYS A 489 -24.45 -50.15 20.11
C LYS A 489 -24.33 -50.94 18.82
N ASP A 490 -23.23 -50.76 18.08
CA ASP A 490 -22.93 -51.47 16.83
C ASP A 490 -22.04 -52.71 17.06
N ASP A 491 -21.33 -52.77 18.20
CA ASP A 491 -20.68 -53.97 18.79
C ASP A 491 -21.60 -54.59 19.86
#